data_AF-A0AAN6U254-F1
#
_entry.id   AF-A0AAN6U254-F1
#
_cell.length_a   1.000
_cell.length_b   1.000
_cell.length_c   1.000
_cell.angle_alpha   90.00
_cell.angle_beta   90.00
_cell.angle_gamma   90.00
#
_symmetry.space_group_name_H-M   'P 1'
#
loop_
_entity.id
_entity.type
_entity.pdbx_description
1 polymer ?
#
loop_
_entity_poly.entity_id
_entity_poly.type
_entity_poly.pdbx_seq_one_letter_code
_entity_poly.pdbx_strand_id
1 'polypeptide(L)'
;MHLTLFYLLASWSTFAVASANFLVSGQTEFTMGVLLPRQQGRVNLQIFTGALGGVSASAITNSGDPERPFEVDGDTFNFAGGFRDSRQQSL
;
A
#
# COMPACT_ATOMS: atom_id res chain seq x y z
N MET A 1 -14.67 -6.20 -52.48
CA MET A 1 -14.44 -7.24 -51.46
C MET A 1 -13.48 -6.69 -50.43
N HIS A 2 -13.72 -6.98 -49.13
CA HIS A 2 -13.04 -6.48 -47.91
C HIS A 2 -13.19 -4.96 -47.68
N LEU A 3 -13.98 -4.41 -46.75
CA LEU A 3 -14.41 -4.79 -45.40
C LEU A 3 -13.26 -5.14 -44.43
N THR A 4 -12.45 -4.12 -44.14
CA THR A 4 -11.79 -3.86 -42.85
C THR A 4 -11.55 -2.34 -42.88
N LEU A 5 -12.06 -1.53 -41.97
CA LEU A 5 -11.35 -1.25 -40.73
C LEU A 5 -12.26 -0.36 -39.86
N PHE A 6 -13.32 -0.96 -39.31
CA PHE A 6 -14.25 -0.34 -38.37
C PHE A 6 -13.65 -0.38 -36.94
N TYR A 7 -12.48 0.22 -36.69
CA TYR A 7 -11.92 0.32 -35.33
C TYR A 7 -11.02 1.56 -35.17
N LEU A 8 -11.63 2.76 -35.20
CA LEU A 8 -10.99 3.98 -34.69
C LEU A 8 -11.80 4.55 -33.51
N LEU A 9 -12.09 3.69 -32.53
CA LEU A 9 -12.67 4.06 -31.25
C LEU A 9 -11.73 3.61 -30.14
N ALA A 10 -10.81 4.48 -29.76
CA ALA A 10 -10.24 4.46 -28.42
C ALA A 10 -9.99 5.91 -28.01
N SER A 11 -11.07 6.57 -27.63
CA SER A 11 -11.03 7.77 -26.80
C SER A 11 -10.31 7.42 -25.50
N TRP A 12 -9.07 7.89 -25.32
CA TRP A 12 -8.45 7.90 -24.01
C TRP A 12 -8.96 9.09 -23.22
N SER A 13 -9.87 8.82 -22.30
CA SER A 13 -10.35 9.78 -21.31
C SER A 13 -9.25 10.12 -20.30
N THR A 14 -9.22 11.39 -19.93
CA THR A 14 -8.25 12.09 -19.08
C THR A 14 -8.25 11.67 -17.61
N PHE A 15 -7.11 11.78 -16.94
CA PHE A 15 -7.06 11.98 -15.49
C PHE A 15 -6.22 13.22 -15.17
N ALA A 16 -6.87 14.29 -14.71
CA ALA A 16 -6.22 15.41 -14.05
C ALA A 16 -6.30 15.18 -12.54
N VAL A 17 -5.15 14.99 -11.87
CA VAL A 17 -5.08 14.95 -10.40
C VAL A 17 -4.85 16.39 -9.94
N ALA A 18 -5.87 17.02 -9.36
CA ALA A 18 -5.70 18.25 -8.62
C ALA A 18 -5.22 17.90 -7.21
N SER A 19 -3.97 18.25 -6.86
CA SER A 19 -3.48 18.20 -5.49
C SER A 19 -3.95 19.45 -4.74
N ALA A 20 -4.83 19.28 -3.76
CA ALA A 20 -5.15 20.34 -2.82
C ALA A 20 -4.00 20.45 -1.80
N ASN A 21 -3.18 21.48 -1.95
CA ASN A 21 -2.24 21.87 -0.89
C ASN A 21 -3.05 22.44 0.27
N PHE A 22 -3.27 21.64 1.32
CA PHE A 22 -3.91 22.07 2.55
C PHE A 22 -2.90 22.88 3.38
N LEU A 23 -3.12 24.19 3.49
CA LEU A 23 -2.33 25.06 4.34
C LEU A 23 -2.96 25.07 5.73
N VAL A 24 -2.40 24.30 6.67
CA VAL A 24 -2.78 24.41 8.08
C VAL A 24 -2.05 25.62 8.67
N SER A 25 -2.73 26.76 8.69
CA SER A 25 -2.36 27.88 9.56
C SER A 25 -3.05 27.64 10.89
N GLY A 26 -2.35 26.99 11.82
CA GLY A 26 -2.95 26.62 13.09
C GLY A 26 -1.92 25.99 14.00
N GLN A 27 -1.28 26.85 14.79
CA GLN A 27 -0.62 26.59 16.07
C GLN A 27 -0.87 25.16 16.57
N THR A 28 0.09 24.25 16.37
CA THR A 28 0.06 22.93 17.00
C THR A 28 0.40 23.07 18.47
N GLU A 29 -0.58 23.52 19.24
CA GLU A 29 -0.73 23.13 20.62
C GLU A 29 -1.06 21.63 20.58
N PHE A 30 -0.09 20.78 20.92
CA PHE A 30 -0.34 19.33 21.08
C PHE A 30 -1.19 19.13 22.35
N THR A 31 -2.46 19.53 22.29
CA THR A 31 -3.44 19.24 23.32
C THR A 31 -3.62 17.72 23.37
N MET A 32 -3.15 17.13 24.46
CA MET A 32 -3.30 15.72 24.82
C MET A 32 -4.80 15.34 24.91
N GLY A 33 -5.45 15.11 23.76
CA GLY A 33 -6.88 14.80 23.73
C GLY A 33 -7.50 14.57 22.34
N VAL A 34 -6.79 14.87 21.24
CA VAL A 34 -7.32 14.58 19.90
C VAL A 34 -6.93 13.16 19.49
N LEU A 35 -7.88 12.23 19.60
CA LEU A 35 -7.75 10.91 18.95
C LEU A 35 -7.81 11.13 17.44
N LEU A 36 -6.65 11.07 16.79
CA LEU A 36 -6.59 11.05 15.34
C LEU A 36 -7.19 9.73 14.85
N PRO A 37 -8.10 9.74 13.85
CA PRO A 37 -8.62 8.51 13.29
C PRO A 37 -7.46 7.68 12.74
N ARG A 38 -7.42 6.39 13.09
CA ARG A 38 -6.49 5.44 12.46
C ARG A 38 -6.80 5.45 10.96
N GLN A 39 -5.78 5.55 10.12
CA GLN A 39 -5.94 5.39 8.67
C GLN A 39 -6.47 3.96 8.39
N GLN A 40 -7.79 3.85 8.21
CA GLN A 40 -8.51 2.60 7.92
C GLN A 40 -8.62 2.32 6.40
N GLY A 41 -8.01 3.16 5.56
CA GLY A 41 -8.03 3.02 4.10
C GLY A 41 -6.82 2.24 3.55
N ARG A 42 -6.94 1.78 2.29
CA ARG A 42 -5.84 1.21 1.49
C ARG A 42 -4.87 2.32 1.01
N VAL A 43 -4.34 3.08 1.95
CA VAL A 43 -3.30 4.08 1.71
C VAL A 43 -1.96 3.49 2.14
N ASN A 44 -0.89 3.88 1.43
CA ASN A 44 0.44 3.49 1.84
C ASN A 44 0.75 4.09 3.23
N LEU A 45 0.93 3.21 4.22
CA LEU A 45 1.13 3.57 5.62
C LEU A 45 2.57 4.05 5.88
N GLN A 46 3.50 3.79 4.96
CA GLN A 46 4.87 4.25 5.06
C GLN A 46 5.32 4.86 3.73
N ILE A 47 5.61 6.15 3.77
CA ILE A 47 6.04 6.88 2.59
C ILE A 47 7.56 6.73 2.44
N PHE A 48 7.99 6.23 1.29
CA PHE A 48 9.38 6.25 0.85
C PHE A 48 9.55 7.39 -0.16
N THR A 49 10.44 8.34 0.16
CA THR A 49 10.74 9.47 -0.73
C THR A 49 11.80 9.15 -1.78
N GLY A 50 12.39 7.96 -1.72
CA GLY A 50 13.43 7.50 -2.63
C GLY A 50 13.24 6.05 -3.06
N ALA A 51 13.74 5.74 -4.25
CA ALA A 51 13.80 4.40 -4.82
C ALA A 51 15.20 3.81 -4.61
N LEU A 52 15.28 2.53 -4.23
CA LEU A 52 16.56 1.84 -4.12
C LEU A 52 16.90 1.22 -5.48
N GLY A 53 18.01 1.65 -6.08
CA GLY A 53 18.41 1.17 -7.42
C GLY A 53 17.42 1.54 -8.53
N GLY A 54 16.62 2.59 -8.35
CA GLY A 54 15.58 3.00 -9.30
C GLY A 54 14.26 2.25 -9.17
N VAL A 55 14.13 1.32 -8.23
CA VAL A 55 12.88 0.60 -7.94
C VAL A 55 12.24 1.14 -6.66
N SER A 56 10.99 1.58 -6.77
CA SER A 56 10.19 2.00 -5.62
C SER A 56 9.68 0.79 -4.83
N ALA A 57 9.59 0.93 -3.51
CA ALA A 57 8.97 -0.09 -2.68
C ALA A 57 7.45 -0.14 -2.93
N SER A 58 6.90 -1.35 -2.89
CA SER A 58 5.47 -1.59 -2.87
C SER A 58 4.81 -0.95 -1.64
N ALA A 59 3.54 -0.56 -1.78
CA ALA A 59 2.82 0.09 -0.70
C ALA A 59 2.57 -0.90 0.45
N ILE A 60 2.83 -0.45 1.67
CA ILE A 60 2.43 -1.16 2.89
C ILE A 60 1.03 -0.67 3.22
N THR A 61 0.04 -1.54 3.25
CA THR A 61 -1.36 -1.15 3.51
C THR A 61 -1.96 -1.96 4.66
N ASN A 62 -3.11 -1.50 5.14
CA ASN A 62 -3.93 -2.26 6.08
C ASN A 62 -4.70 -3.33 5.30
N SER A 63 -4.56 -4.60 5.72
CA SER A 63 -5.20 -5.76 5.09
C SER A 63 -6.71 -5.88 5.38
N GLY A 64 -7.16 -5.29 6.49
CA GLY A 64 -8.49 -5.51 7.07
C GLY A 64 -8.56 -6.73 8.02
N ASP A 65 -7.51 -7.54 8.11
CA ASP A 65 -7.41 -8.67 9.03
C ASP A 65 -6.79 -8.22 10.37
N PRO A 66 -7.50 -8.32 11.51
CA PRO A 66 -6.98 -7.92 12.81
C PRO A 66 -5.81 -8.80 13.31
N GLU A 67 -5.70 -10.05 12.89
CA GLU A 67 -4.57 -10.93 13.23
C GLU A 67 -3.33 -10.59 12.40
N ARG A 68 -3.53 -10.02 11.22
CA ARG A 68 -2.49 -9.71 10.23
C ARG A 68 -2.69 -8.32 9.65
N PRO A 69 -2.55 -7.26 10.45
CA PRO A 69 -3.01 -5.92 10.10
C PRO A 69 -2.23 -5.23 8.98
N PHE A 70 -1.15 -5.84 8.49
CA PHE A 70 -0.26 -5.27 7.48
C PHE A 70 -0.11 -6.22 6.30
N GLU A 71 -0.23 -5.68 5.09
CA GLU A 71 0.03 -6.39 3.85
C GLU A 71 0.90 -5.55 2.90
N VAL A 72 1.61 -6.25 2.01
CA VAL A 72 2.37 -5.68 0.90
C VAL A 72 1.92 -6.40 -0.36
N ASP A 73 1.43 -5.66 -1.35
CA ASP A 73 0.87 -6.20 -2.59
C ASP A 73 -0.20 -7.31 -2.39
N GLY A 74 -0.92 -7.25 -1.27
CA GLY A 74 -1.96 -8.23 -0.90
C GLY A 74 -1.46 -9.44 -0.11
N ASP A 75 -0.16 -9.56 0.13
CA ASP A 75 0.44 -10.64 0.93
C ASP A 75 0.72 -10.19 2.38
N THR A 76 0.52 -11.12 3.33
CA THR A 76 0.81 -10.92 4.76
C THR A 76 2.00 -11.76 5.21
N PHE A 77 2.67 -11.32 6.27
CA PHE A 77 3.86 -11.99 6.79
C PHE A 77 3.50 -13.29 7.54
N ASN A 78 3.94 -14.44 7.04
CA ASN A 78 3.79 -15.71 7.73
C ASN A 78 4.98 -15.99 8.66
N PHE A 79 4.76 -15.97 9.98
CA PHE A 79 5.75 -16.49 10.92
C PHE A 79 5.60 -18.02 11.04
N ALA A 80 6.20 -18.77 10.11
CA ALA A 80 6.33 -20.22 10.24
C ALA A 80 7.50 -20.52 11.20
N GLY A 81 7.26 -20.38 12.50
CA GLY A 81 8.25 -20.71 13.53
C GLY A 81 8.55 -22.20 13.55
N GLY A 82 9.80 -22.59 13.28
CA GLY A 82 10.27 -23.95 13.55
C GLY A 82 11.57 -24.29 12.83
N PHE A 83 12.72 -23.90 13.40
CA PHE A 83 13.95 -24.64 13.13
C PHE A 83 13.79 -26.03 13.74
N ARG A 84 13.52 -27.02 12.90
CA ARG A 84 13.40 -28.43 13.32
C ARG A 84 14.82 -29.02 13.33
N ASP A 85 15.41 -29.21 14.51
CA ASP A 85 16.69 -29.93 14.63
C ASP A 85 16.46 -31.39 14.19
N SER A 86 17.02 -31.75 13.05
CA SER A 86 16.94 -33.07 12.43
C SER A 86 17.78 -34.15 13.14
N ARG A 87 18.42 -33.84 14.28
CA ARG A 87 19.28 -34.78 15.03
C ARG A 87 18.59 -35.68 16.04
N GLN A 88 17.24 -35.68 16.13
CA GLN A 88 16.49 -36.46 17.13
C GLN A 88 15.72 -37.68 16.55
N GLN A 89 15.98 -38.13 15.32
CA GLN A 89 15.21 -39.22 14.67
C GLN A 89 16.03 -40.48 14.35
N SER A 90 17.01 -40.83 15.19
CA SER A 90 17.66 -42.15 15.10
C SER A 90 17.51 -42.89 16.43
N LEU A 91 16.38 -43.57 16.60
CA LEU A 91 16.21 -44.72 17.49
C LEU A 91 15.37 -45.78 16.78
#